data_AF-A0A962LPI8-F1
#
_entry.id   AF-A0A962LPI8-F1
#
_cell.length_a   1.000
_cell.length_b   1.000
_cell.length_c   1.000
_cell.angle_alpha   90.00
_cell.angle_beta   90.00
_cell.angle_gamma   90.00
#
_symmetry.space_group_name_H-M   'P 1'
#
loop_
_entity.id
_entity.type
_entity.pdbx_description
1 polymer ?
#
loop_
_entity_poly.entity_id
_entity_poly.type
_entity_poly.pdbx_seq_one_letter_code
_entity_poly.pdbx_strand_id
1 'polypeptide(L)'
;MCALTAGKRGRSVLVLEKANKVGKKILMSGGGRCNFTNLEVEADNYICANPHFCKSALSRYTQWDFIAMVEHHGIEYEERKHGQLFCIHSAQDILAMLLRECAAAGVVIETRCELEGI
;
A
#
# COMPACT_ATOMS: atom_id res chain seq x y z
N MET A 1 -2.88 1.61 4.05
CA MET A 1 -3.80 2.44 3.26
C MET A 1 -5.17 2.61 3.94
N CYS A 2 -6.05 1.61 3.99
CA CYS A 2 -7.39 1.81 4.61
C CYS A 2 -7.31 2.38 6.04
N ALA A 3 -6.50 1.76 6.91
CA ALA A 3 -6.38 2.15 8.31
C ALA A 3 -5.85 3.58 8.51
N LEU A 4 -4.72 3.94 7.86
CA LEU A 4 -4.18 5.31 7.94
C LEU A 4 -5.17 6.35 7.38
N THR A 5 -5.90 6.04 6.30
CA THR A 5 -6.90 6.98 5.75
C THR A 5 -8.07 7.19 6.69
N ALA A 6 -8.53 6.14 7.38
CA ALA A 6 -9.57 6.25 8.40
C ALA A 6 -9.08 7.00 9.64
N GLY A 7 -7.87 6.72 10.12
CA GLY A 7 -7.25 7.42 11.25
C GLY A 7 -7.05 8.91 10.99
N LYS A 8 -6.57 9.29 9.79
CA LYS A 8 -6.45 10.70 9.36
C LYS A 8 -7.79 11.46 9.37
N ARG A 9 -8.91 10.75 9.33
CA ARG A 9 -10.27 11.32 9.46
C ARG A 9 -10.77 11.37 10.90
N GLY A 10 -9.90 11.17 11.89
CA GLY A 10 -10.22 11.21 13.32
C GLY A 10 -10.97 9.97 13.82
N ARG A 11 -10.88 8.84 13.13
CA ARG A 11 -11.52 7.59 13.57
C ARG A 11 -10.58 6.78 14.44
N SER A 12 -11.13 6.13 15.47
CA SER A 12 -10.42 5.07 16.19
C SER A 12 -10.38 3.82 15.31
N VAL A 13 -9.18 3.27 15.08
CA VAL A 13 -8.94 2.18 14.14
C VAL A 13 -8.04 1.13 14.76
N LEU A 14 -8.49 -0.13 14.70
CA LEU A 14 -7.72 -1.33 15.02
C LEU A 14 -7.52 -2.16 13.74
N VAL A 15 -6.28 -2.58 13.49
CA VAL A 15 -5.94 -3.55 12.44
C VAL A 15 -5.53 -4.86 13.10
N LEU A 16 -6.18 -5.95 12.70
CA LEU A 16 -5.86 -7.30 13.16
C LEU A 16 -5.12 -8.06 12.05
N GLU A 17 -3.94 -8.57 12.36
CA GLU A 17 -3.10 -9.37 11.47
C GLU A 17 -2.85 -10.75 12.07
N LYS A 18 -3.14 -11.81 11.30
CA LYS A 18 -2.94 -13.20 11.73
C LYS A 18 -1.45 -13.52 11.90
N ALA A 19 -0.60 -13.03 11.00
CA ALA A 19 0.81 -13.30 11.04
C ALA A 19 1.49 -12.62 12.23
N ASN A 20 2.69 -13.08 12.58
CA ASN A 20 3.54 -12.44 13.58
C ASN A 20 4.17 -11.11 13.13
N LYS A 21 4.03 -10.74 11.85
CA LYS A 21 4.52 -9.50 11.25
C LYS A 21 3.57 -9.09 10.13
N VAL A 22 3.26 -7.80 10.07
CA VAL A 22 2.50 -7.18 8.98
C VAL A 22 3.31 -7.10 7.68
N GLY A 23 2.61 -7.00 6.56
CA GLY A 23 3.23 -6.62 5.28
C GLY A 23 4.15 -7.67 4.67
N LYS A 24 4.10 -8.94 5.09
CA LYS A 24 4.98 -10.01 4.55
C LYS A 24 4.97 -10.08 3.02
N LYS A 25 3.81 -9.92 2.38
CA LYS A 25 3.69 -9.90 0.91
C LYS A 25 4.38 -8.68 0.28
N ILE A 26 4.36 -7.52 0.94
CA ILE A 26 5.10 -6.33 0.50
C ILE A 26 6.60 -6.64 0.54
N LEU A 27 7.08 -7.24 1.64
CA LEU A 27 8.50 -7.54 1.81
C LEU A 27 9.06 -8.52 0.78
N MET A 28 8.25 -9.43 0.25
CA MET A 28 8.66 -10.38 -0.79
C MET A 28 8.34 -9.93 -2.22
N SER A 29 7.58 -8.85 -2.41
CA SER A 29 7.18 -8.42 -3.75
C SER A 29 8.35 -7.79 -4.51
N GLY A 30 8.32 -7.96 -5.84
CA GLY A 30 9.36 -7.39 -6.72
C GLY A 30 10.79 -7.85 -6.39
N GLY A 31 10.96 -9.08 -5.88
CA GLY A 31 12.26 -9.59 -5.47
C GLY A 31 12.85 -8.88 -4.25
N GLY A 32 12.00 -8.39 -3.34
CA GLY A 32 12.41 -7.63 -2.16
C GLY A 32 12.62 -6.14 -2.39
N ARG A 33 12.33 -5.64 -3.60
CA ARG A 33 12.40 -4.23 -3.97
C ARG A 33 11.04 -3.53 -4.06
N CYS A 34 9.95 -4.28 -3.95
CA CYS A 34 8.57 -3.80 -4.09
C CYS A 34 8.29 -3.07 -5.41
N ASN A 35 7.68 -3.76 -6.37
CA ASN A 35 7.05 -3.08 -7.51
C ASN A 35 5.76 -2.40 -7.00
N PHE A 36 5.86 -1.16 -6.52
CA PHE A 36 4.81 -0.56 -5.70
C PHE A 36 3.70 0.10 -6.51
N THR A 37 3.98 0.49 -7.76
CA THR A 37 2.97 0.96 -8.73
C THR A 37 3.51 0.92 -10.16
N ASN A 38 2.70 1.30 -11.13
CA ASN A 38 3.09 1.55 -12.52
C ASN A 38 2.82 3.02 -12.89
N LEU A 39 3.53 3.56 -13.88
CA LEU A 39 3.26 4.88 -14.48
C LEU A 39 1.95 4.89 -15.29
N GLU A 40 1.63 3.77 -15.94
CA GLU A 40 0.41 3.58 -16.71
C GLU A 40 -0.57 2.68 -15.93
N VAL A 41 -1.56 3.30 -15.29
CA VAL A 41 -2.60 2.60 -14.53
C VAL A 41 -3.97 2.93 -15.12
N GLU A 42 -4.47 2.02 -15.93
CA GLU A 42 -5.79 2.12 -16.57
C GLU A 42 -6.69 0.96 -16.14
N ALA A 43 -8.01 1.14 -16.25
CA ALA A 43 -8.97 0.11 -15.86
C ALA A 43 -8.79 -1.21 -16.63
N ASP A 44 -8.32 -1.13 -17.87
CA ASP A 44 -8.09 -2.28 -18.76
C ASP A 44 -6.89 -3.14 -18.32
N ASN A 45 -6.04 -2.64 -17.41
CA ASN A 45 -4.94 -3.40 -16.80
C ASN A 45 -5.43 -4.37 -15.69
N TYR A 46 -6.75 -4.42 -15.42
CA TYR A 46 -7.34 -5.23 -14.36
C TYR A 46 -8.38 -6.22 -14.90
N ILE A 47 -8.25 -7.48 -14.49
CA ILE A 47 -9.22 -8.53 -14.83
C ILE A 47 -10.37 -8.51 -13.82
N CYS A 48 -11.57 -8.16 -14.27
CA CYS A 48 -12.78 -8.17 -13.45
C CYS A 48 -13.99 -8.58 -14.29
N ALA A 49 -14.94 -9.32 -13.68
CA ALA A 49 -16.21 -9.64 -14.34
C ALA A 49 -17.02 -8.37 -14.67
N ASN A 50 -16.88 -7.31 -13.87
CA ASN A 50 -17.39 -5.98 -14.18
C ASN A 50 -16.22 -5.06 -14.55
N PRO A 51 -16.00 -4.76 -15.85
CA PRO A 51 -14.87 -3.95 -16.30
C PRO A 51 -14.94 -2.48 -15.83
N HIS A 52 -16.06 -2.03 -15.25
CA HIS A 52 -16.21 -0.67 -14.74
C HIS A 52 -15.99 -0.55 -13.23
N PHE A 53 -15.83 -1.66 -12.52
CA PHE A 53 -15.75 -1.69 -11.06
C PHE A 53 -14.60 -0.84 -10.51
N CYS A 54 -13.39 -0.98 -11.07
CA CYS A 54 -12.19 -0.31 -10.55
C CYS A 54 -12.09 1.17 -10.95
N LYS A 55 -12.81 1.62 -11.99
CA LYS A 55 -12.70 2.98 -12.54
C LYS A 55 -12.88 4.07 -11.47
N SER A 56 -13.87 3.90 -10.59
CA SER A 56 -14.13 4.85 -9.51
C SER A 56 -13.00 4.91 -8.48
N ALA A 57 -12.40 3.77 -8.15
CA ALA A 57 -11.30 3.72 -7.18
C ALA A 57 -10.02 4.31 -7.78
N LEU A 58 -9.68 3.92 -9.01
CA LEU A 58 -8.45 4.36 -9.71
C LEU A 58 -8.45 5.87 -9.99
N SER A 59 -9.62 6.47 -10.25
CA SER A 59 -9.72 7.92 -10.47
C SER A 59 -9.66 8.77 -9.19
N ARG A 60 -9.95 8.18 -8.02
CA ARG A 60 -9.97 8.89 -6.73
C ARG A 60 -8.67 8.76 -5.95
N TYR A 61 -7.91 7.71 -6.21
CA TYR A 61 -6.58 7.50 -5.66
C TYR A 61 -5.71 6.91 -6.77
N THR A 62 -4.97 7.79 -7.41
CA THR A 62 -4.14 7.50 -8.58
C THR A 62 -2.78 6.95 -8.16
N GLN A 63 -2.02 6.43 -9.13
CA GLN A 63 -0.61 6.10 -8.95
C GLN A 63 0.21 7.30 -8.46
N TRP A 64 -0.13 8.51 -8.93
CA TRP A 64 0.57 9.75 -8.60
C TRP A 64 0.39 10.13 -7.13
N ASP A 65 -0.79 9.87 -6.55
CA ASP A 65 -1.03 10.08 -5.12
C ASP A 65 -0.13 9.18 -4.26
N PHE A 66 0.09 7.93 -4.70
CA PHE A 66 0.99 7.02 -4.00
C PHE A 66 2.46 7.39 -4.21
N ILE A 67 2.85 7.76 -5.45
CA ILE A 67 4.21 8.26 -5.76
C ILE A 67 4.53 9.47 -4.88
N ALA A 68 3.63 10.45 -4.79
CA ALA A 68 3.82 11.63 -3.94
C ALA A 68 4.01 11.27 -2.46
N MET A 69 3.33 10.23 -1.96
CA MET A 69 3.55 9.74 -0.58
C MET A 69 4.94 9.11 -0.42
N VAL A 70 5.39 8.33 -1.40
CA VAL A 70 6.73 7.72 -1.42
C VAL A 70 7.82 8.80 -1.43
N GLU A 71 7.67 9.81 -2.31
CA GLU A 71 8.56 10.97 -2.40
C GLU A 71 8.57 11.81 -1.11
N HIS A 72 7.39 12.03 -0.49
CA HIS A 72 7.28 12.76 0.77
C HIS A 72 8.06 12.08 1.92
N HIS A 73 8.16 10.75 1.91
CA HIS A 73 8.96 9.99 2.87
C HIS A 73 10.43 9.86 2.46
N GLY A 74 10.85 10.48 1.36
CA GLY A 74 12.23 10.47 0.88
C GLY A 74 12.69 9.09 0.41
N ILE A 75 11.77 8.25 -0.06
CA ILE A 75 12.11 6.89 -0.52
C ILE A 75 12.52 6.96 -1.98
N GLU A 76 13.78 6.64 -2.26
CA GLU A 76 14.30 6.55 -3.62
C GLU A 76 13.73 5.33 -4.35
N TYR A 77 13.34 5.55 -5.61
CA TYR A 77 12.83 4.51 -6.49
C TYR A 77 13.34 4.68 -7.92
N GLU A 78 13.30 3.59 -8.68
CA GLU A 78 13.67 3.53 -10.09
C GLU A 78 12.49 3.05 -10.93
N GLU A 79 12.42 3.55 -12.16
CA GLU A 79 11.60 2.94 -13.20
C GLU A 79 12.33 1.74 -13.81
N ARG A 80 11.62 0.63 -13.98
CA ARG A 80 12.05 -0.54 -14.74
C ARG A 80 11.16 -0.70 -15.98
N LYS A 81 11.31 -1.83 -16.67
CA LYS A 81 10.57 -2.12 -17.91
C LYS A 81 9.06 -1.87 -17.75
N HIS A 82 8.44 -1.30 -18.78
CA HIS A 82 7.00 -1.08 -18.87
C HIS A 82 6.43 -0.21 -17.73
N GLY A 83 7.13 0.86 -17.35
CA GLY A 83 6.64 1.84 -16.38
C GLY A 83 6.56 1.34 -14.92
N GLN A 84 7.18 0.21 -14.59
CA GLN A 84 7.12 -0.37 -13.25
C GLN A 84 8.03 0.40 -12.29
N LEU A 85 7.52 0.78 -11.11
CA LEU A 85 8.30 1.53 -10.12
C LEU A 85 8.72 0.65 -8.94
N PHE A 86 10.03 0.62 -8.67
CA PHE A 86 10.65 -0.21 -7.62
C PHE A 86 11.49 0.62 -6.68
N CYS A 87 11.50 0.30 -5.39
CA CYS A 87 12.41 0.93 -4.44
C CYS A 87 13.88 0.61 -4.77
N ILE A 88 14.76 1.61 -4.67
CA ILE A 88 16.20 1.45 -4.88
C ILE A 88 16.86 0.67 -3.73
N HIS A 89 16.35 0.75 -2.50
CA HIS A 89 16.94 0.09 -1.33
C HIS A 89 16.16 -1.14 -0.87
N SER A 90 14.91 -1.01 -0.45
CA SER A 90 14.18 -2.19 0.03
C SER A 90 12.66 -2.02 -0.02
N ALA A 91 11.95 -3.14 -0.21
CA ALA A 91 10.52 -3.22 0.08
C ALA A 91 10.19 -2.87 1.54
N GLN A 92 11.18 -2.97 2.45
CA GLN A 92 11.04 -2.52 3.83
C GLN A 92 10.74 -1.01 3.93
N ASP A 93 11.18 -0.21 2.96
CA ASP A 93 10.98 1.25 2.98
C ASP A 93 9.48 1.57 2.83
N ILE A 94 8.79 0.90 1.91
CA ILE A 94 7.34 1.02 1.72
C ILE A 94 6.59 0.54 2.97
N LEU A 95 7.00 -0.59 3.55
CA LEU A 95 6.34 -1.08 4.76
C LEU A 95 6.54 -0.10 5.93
N ALA A 96 7.76 0.39 6.12
CA ALA A 96 8.08 1.37 7.17
C ALA A 96 7.28 2.66 6.98
N MET A 97 7.18 3.18 5.76
CA MET A 97 6.34 4.33 5.42
C MET A 97 4.89 4.10 5.84
N LEU A 98 4.28 2.98 5.44
CA LEU A 98 2.89 2.68 5.77
C LEU A 98 2.65 2.56 7.30
N LEU A 99 3.61 2.01 8.03
CA LEU A 99 3.53 1.90 9.49
C LEU A 99 3.69 3.25 10.17
N ARG A 100 4.58 4.12 9.67
CA ARG A 100 4.71 5.51 10.15
C ARG A 100 3.42 6.29 9.94
N GLU A 101 2.81 6.17 8.76
CA GLU A 101 1.52 6.81 8.45
C GLU A 101 0.39 6.31 9.37
N CYS A 102 0.33 5.00 9.64
CA CYS A 102 -0.62 4.43 10.59
C CYS A 102 -0.37 4.97 12.02
N ALA A 103 0.87 4.97 12.49
CA ALA A 103 1.22 5.47 13.82
C ALA A 103 0.89 6.96 13.98
N ALA A 104 1.22 7.78 12.99
CA ALA A 104 0.87 9.21 12.97
C ALA A 104 -0.64 9.46 12.99
N ALA A 105 -1.42 8.54 12.40
CA ALA A 105 -2.88 8.59 12.38
C ALA A 105 -3.55 7.95 13.63
N GLY A 106 -2.76 7.53 14.63
CA GLY A 106 -3.28 6.91 15.86
C GLY A 106 -3.86 5.51 15.66
N VAL A 107 -3.48 4.80 14.59
CA VAL A 107 -3.95 3.44 14.31
C VAL A 107 -3.25 2.46 15.23
N VAL A 108 -4.03 1.56 15.85
CA VAL A 108 -3.51 0.41 16.59
C VAL A 108 -3.42 -0.80 15.67
N ILE A 109 -2.30 -1.52 15.73
CA ILE A 109 -2.08 -2.73 14.93
C ILE A 109 -1.72 -3.86 15.88
N GLU A 110 -2.51 -4.92 15.86
CA GLU A 110 -2.24 -6.15 16.60
C GLU A 110 -1.91 -7.30 15.65
N THR A 111 -0.87 -8.04 16.00
CA THR A 111 -0.39 -9.20 15.23
C THR A 111 -0.65 -10.48 16.01
N ARG A 112 -0.62 -11.63 15.33
CA ARG A 112 -1.01 -12.93 15.89
C ARG A 112 -2.49 -12.98 16.29
N CYS A 113 -3.33 -12.22 15.60
CA CYS A 113 -4.77 -12.18 15.81
C CYS A 113 -5.46 -12.93 14.67
N GLU A 114 -5.87 -14.17 14.94
CA GLU A 114 -6.71 -14.94 14.02
C GLU A 114 -8.19 -14.61 14.27
N LEU A 115 -8.93 -14.37 13.19
CA LEU A 115 -10.37 -14.13 13.26
C LEU A 115 -11.12 -15.45 13.13
N GLU A 116 -11.95 -15.77 14.13
CA GLU A 116 -12.77 -16.99 14.14
C GLU A 116 -14.20 -16.77 13.61
N GLY A 117 -14.67 -15.52 13.59
CA GLY A 117 -16.01 -15.14 13.12
C GLY A 117 -16.17 -13.63 13.00
N ILE A 118 -17.29 -13.18 12.42
CA ILE A 118 -17.72 -11.78 12.31
C ILE A 118 -19.11 -11.64 12.92
#